data_AF-A0A7S1QV11-F1
#
_entry.id   AF-A0A7S1QV11-F1
#
_cell.length_a   1.000
_cell.length_b   1.000
_cell.length_c   1.000
_cell.angle_alpha   90.00
_cell.angle_beta   90.00
_cell.angle_gamma   90.00
#
_symmetry.space_group_name_H-M   'P 1'
#
loop_
_entity.id
_entity.type
_entity.pdbx_description
1 polymer ?
#
loop_
_entity_poly.entity_id
_entity_poly.type
_entity_poly.pdbx_seq_one_letter_code
_entity_poly.pdbx_strand_id
1 'polypeptide(L)'
;KWIGSSVALGFDSGHLPPRSSSREEVLRTVRVSVFDWGRSELNPFEHFVEMSAKDQEDRTEFWRDYYGAINRFAWEASRYYWHRFCNTTGWAELRIAVYDFDSHTSNDFIGEAVVPLAECGETTVPLHTSDGHAVPGKSGAASLTLCVSWRELPEASRLRGAWRVHLKQAHNLPGKDGLMDMTSDPFAILFASSRDGQFQCLQSSCVVVRNLDPCWDETFEFPVARSPPQSLLSLLQLVGAEADSVLPPSAGPTAAQQWQDTSGARAKWSAALESKASMPEGASGARAGRRRSFMWAAS
;
A
#
# COMPACT_ATOMS: atom_id res chain seq x y z
N LYS A 1 -4.90 27.02 13.97
CA LYS A 1 -6.10 26.23 13.62
C LYS A 1 -5.73 25.42 12.40
N TRP A 2 -5.99 24.11 12.39
CA TRP A 2 -5.64 23.28 11.24
C TRP A 2 -6.84 23.11 10.31
N ILE A 3 -6.88 23.77 9.16
CA ILE A 3 -8.11 23.72 8.32
C ILE A 3 -7.99 22.68 7.22
N GLY A 4 -6.76 22.40 6.79
CA GLY A 4 -6.45 21.43 5.74
C GLY A 4 -4.97 21.40 5.47
N SER A 5 -4.52 20.28 4.92
CA SER A 5 -3.16 20.06 4.47
C SER A 5 -3.11 18.82 3.61
N SER A 6 -2.22 18.83 2.63
CA SER A 6 -1.94 17.68 1.80
C SER A 6 -0.52 17.20 2.03
N VAL A 7 -0.31 15.88 2.02
CA VAL A 7 1.01 15.27 1.93
C VAL A 7 1.22 14.84 0.48
N ALA A 8 2.21 15.41 -0.19
CA ALA A 8 2.69 14.95 -1.49
C ALA A 8 3.92 14.07 -1.29
N LEU A 9 3.88 12.89 -1.90
CA LEU A 9 5.06 12.09 -2.18
C LEU A 9 5.39 12.25 -3.67
N GLY A 10 6.44 13.01 -3.97
CA GLY A 10 6.94 13.20 -5.32
C GLY A 10 8.18 12.37 -5.58
N PHE A 11 8.21 11.66 -6.69
CA PHE A 11 9.41 11.00 -7.22
C PHE A 11 9.33 10.98 -8.74
N ASP A 12 10.48 10.95 -9.41
CA ASP A 12 10.52 10.81 -10.86
C ASP A 12 10.34 9.34 -11.23
N SER A 13 9.16 8.99 -11.76
CA SER A 13 8.86 7.62 -12.20
C SER A 13 9.51 7.26 -13.55
N GLY A 14 9.94 8.25 -14.34
CA GLY A 14 10.65 8.06 -15.60
C GLY A 14 12.17 7.99 -15.45
N HIS A 15 12.71 8.50 -14.34
CA HIS A 15 14.12 8.48 -14.02
C HIS A 15 14.42 7.72 -12.72
N LEU A 16 14.29 6.39 -12.80
CA LEU A 16 14.66 5.52 -11.68
C LEU A 16 16.16 5.62 -11.40
N PRO A 17 16.60 5.89 -10.15
CA PRO A 17 18.01 5.95 -9.83
C PRO A 17 18.68 4.60 -10.17
N PRO A 18 19.87 4.60 -10.78
CA PRO A 18 20.63 3.37 -11.02
C PRO A 18 20.77 2.57 -9.73
N ARG A 19 20.79 1.24 -9.80
CA ARG A 19 20.95 0.39 -8.60
C ARG A 19 22.26 0.61 -7.84
N SER A 20 23.26 1.20 -8.48
CA SER A 20 24.53 1.62 -7.89
C SER A 20 24.43 2.93 -7.10
N SER A 21 23.29 3.61 -7.15
CA SER A 21 23.08 4.87 -6.43
C SER A 21 23.17 4.63 -4.92
N SER A 22 23.87 5.52 -4.25
CA SER A 22 23.90 5.57 -2.78
C SER A 22 22.51 5.81 -2.21
N ARG A 23 22.33 5.44 -0.94
CA ARG A 23 21.08 5.72 -0.21
C ARG A 23 20.74 7.20 -0.26
N GLU A 24 21.74 8.06 -0.08
CA GLU A 24 21.60 9.52 -0.07
C GLU A 24 21.12 10.05 -1.42
N GLU A 25 21.60 9.48 -2.54
CA GLU A 25 21.13 9.84 -3.88
C GLU A 25 19.68 9.41 -4.11
N VAL A 26 19.32 8.18 -3.72
CA VAL A 26 17.92 7.70 -3.80
C VAL A 26 16.99 8.55 -2.93
N LEU A 27 17.44 8.96 -1.74
CA LEU A 27 16.64 9.85 -0.89
C LEU A 27 16.46 11.25 -1.48
N ARG A 28 17.38 11.72 -2.32
CA ARG A 28 17.23 13.01 -3.03
C ARG A 28 16.23 12.94 -4.17
N THR A 29 15.96 11.77 -4.74
CA THR A 29 14.97 11.60 -5.81
C THR A 29 13.55 11.45 -5.28
N VAL A 30 13.37 11.21 -3.99
CA VAL A 30 12.06 11.17 -3.32
C VAL A 30 11.88 12.43 -2.49
N ARG A 31 10.86 13.23 -2.81
CA ARG A 31 10.45 14.40 -2.02
C ARG A 31 9.16 14.11 -1.29
N VAL A 32 9.19 14.26 0.03
CA VAL A 32 7.97 14.33 0.84
C VAL A 32 7.73 15.80 1.16
N SER A 33 6.60 16.34 0.72
CA SER A 33 6.21 17.73 0.98
C SER A 33 4.86 17.75 1.66
N VAL A 34 4.75 18.49 2.75
CA VAL A 34 3.45 18.86 3.30
C VAL A 34 3.12 20.24 2.75
N PHE A 35 1.98 20.39 2.08
CA PHE A 35 1.58 21.61 1.38
C PHE A 35 0.10 21.90 1.57
N ASP A 36 -0.38 23.00 0.97
CA ASP A 36 -1.75 23.51 1.14
C ASP A 36 -2.07 23.92 2.59
N TRP A 37 -1.14 24.68 3.17
CA TRP A 37 -1.29 25.28 4.51
C TRP A 37 -2.13 26.55 4.51
N GLY A 38 -2.78 26.90 3.39
CA GLY A 38 -3.24 28.27 3.11
C GLY A 38 -4.24 28.85 4.11
N ARG A 39 -4.88 28.00 4.92
CA ARG A 39 -5.78 28.41 6.01
C ARG A 39 -5.37 27.86 7.38
N SER A 40 -4.20 27.22 7.46
CA SER A 40 -3.67 26.65 8.69
C SER A 40 -2.78 27.65 9.40
N GLU A 41 -3.03 27.88 10.68
CA GLU A 41 -2.28 28.84 11.50
C GLU A 41 -1.41 28.08 12.52
N LEU A 42 -0.11 28.36 12.49
CA LEU A 42 0.83 27.95 13.53
C LEU A 42 0.86 29.01 14.63
N ASN A 43 0.36 28.64 15.80
CA ASN A 43 0.34 29.53 16.95
C ASN A 43 1.36 29.08 18.00
N PRO A 44 2.07 30.02 18.64
CA PRO A 44 2.78 29.74 19.88
C PRO A 44 1.81 29.22 20.94
N PHE A 45 2.33 28.43 21.89
CA PHE A 45 1.53 27.87 22.97
C PHE A 45 0.90 28.97 23.83
N GLU A 46 1.63 30.05 24.08
CA GLU A 46 1.20 31.21 24.85
C GLU A 46 -0.07 31.82 24.23
N HIS A 47 -0.05 32.00 22.91
CA HIS A 47 -1.18 32.54 22.19
C HIS A 47 -2.39 31.59 22.20
N PHE A 48 -2.19 30.27 22.20
CA PHE A 48 -3.28 29.29 22.35
C PHE A 48 -3.96 29.39 23.72
N VAL A 49 -3.18 29.57 24.79
CA VAL A 49 -3.71 29.70 26.16
C VAL A 49 -4.52 30.99 26.32
N GLU A 50 -4.18 32.05 25.60
CA GLU A 50 -4.90 33.34 25.61
C GLU A 50 -6.21 33.31 24.83
N MET A 51 -6.50 32.27 24.04
CA MET A 51 -7.71 32.21 23.22
C MET A 51 -8.96 31.89 24.05
N SER A 52 -10.14 32.17 23.49
CA SER A 52 -11.40 31.74 24.10
C SER A 52 -11.47 30.20 24.18
N ALA A 53 -12.20 29.67 25.16
CA ALA A 53 -12.36 28.21 25.32
C ALA A 53 -12.91 27.54 24.05
N LYS A 54 -13.83 28.21 23.36
CA LYS A 54 -14.40 27.76 22.08
C LYS A 54 -13.33 27.66 20.99
N ASP A 55 -12.44 28.65 20.88
CA ASP A 55 -11.36 28.64 19.89
C ASP A 55 -10.28 27.61 20.23
N GLN A 56 -10.02 27.38 21.52
CA GLN A 56 -9.11 26.32 21.96
C GLN A 56 -9.66 24.94 21.60
N GLU A 57 -10.95 24.70 21.84
CA GLU A 57 -11.63 23.45 21.49
C GLU A 57 -11.62 23.20 19.98
N ASP A 58 -12.05 24.18 19.19
CA ASP A 58 -12.02 24.12 17.72
C ASP A 58 -10.61 23.81 17.19
N ARG A 59 -9.58 24.51 17.67
CA ARG A 59 -8.19 24.25 17.26
C ARG A 59 -7.70 22.86 17.66
N THR A 60 -8.12 22.37 18.83
CA THR A 60 -7.77 21.03 19.31
C THR A 60 -8.41 19.94 18.46
N GLU A 61 -9.69 20.10 18.10
CA GLU A 61 -10.41 19.18 17.22
C GLU A 61 -9.70 19.07 15.86
N PHE A 62 -9.44 20.20 15.21
CA PHE A 62 -8.77 20.25 13.92
C PHE A 62 -7.34 19.68 13.96
N TRP A 63 -6.59 19.94 15.05
CA TRP A 63 -5.28 19.34 15.24
C TRP A 63 -5.35 17.82 15.40
N ARG A 64 -6.33 17.32 16.16
CA ARG A 64 -6.58 15.88 16.33
C ARG A 64 -6.88 15.20 15.00
N ASP A 65 -7.71 15.83 14.16
CA ASP A 65 -8.07 15.28 12.85
C ASP A 65 -6.84 15.20 11.92
N TYR A 66 -6.02 16.26 11.88
CA TYR A 66 -4.77 16.25 11.14
C TYR A 66 -3.80 15.18 11.62
N TYR A 67 -3.55 15.14 12.93
CA TYR A 67 -2.67 14.15 13.54
C TYR A 67 -3.16 12.73 13.24
N GLY A 68 -4.47 12.49 13.35
CA GLY A 68 -5.11 11.23 12.99
C GLY A 68 -4.90 10.85 11.52
N ALA A 69 -5.01 11.82 10.60
CA ALA A 69 -4.78 11.59 9.17
C ALA A 69 -3.31 11.24 8.86
N ILE A 70 -2.35 11.99 9.42
CA ILE A 70 -0.92 11.69 9.27
C ILE A 70 -0.56 10.33 9.87
N ASN A 71 -1.11 10.03 11.05
CA ASN A 71 -0.92 8.76 11.72
C ASN A 71 -1.45 7.60 10.86
N ARG A 72 -2.67 7.73 10.33
CA ARG A 72 -3.25 6.75 9.40
C ARG A 72 -2.37 6.58 8.15
N PHE A 73 -1.90 7.67 7.55
CA PHE A 73 -1.02 7.60 6.38
C PHE A 73 0.28 6.86 6.68
N ALA A 74 0.95 7.21 7.78
CA ALA A 74 2.19 6.54 8.20
C ALA A 74 1.97 5.05 8.49
N TRP A 75 0.85 4.71 9.11
CA TRP A 75 0.42 3.35 9.38
C TRP A 75 0.21 2.56 8.08
N GLU A 76 -0.58 3.08 7.13
CA GLU A 76 -0.82 2.43 5.83
C GLU A 76 0.48 2.25 5.06
N ALA A 77 1.32 3.29 4.96
CA ALA A 77 2.60 3.22 4.28
C ALA A 77 3.51 2.14 4.89
N SER A 78 3.56 2.06 6.23
CA SER A 78 4.32 1.03 6.94
C SER A 78 3.76 -0.37 6.69
N ARG A 79 2.43 -0.52 6.69
CA ARG A 79 1.72 -1.77 6.42
C ARG A 79 1.99 -2.27 4.99
N TYR A 80 1.82 -1.41 3.99
CA TYR A 80 2.14 -1.75 2.60
C TYR A 80 3.62 -2.12 2.43
N TYR A 81 4.54 -1.37 3.04
CA TYR A 81 5.95 -1.69 2.98
C TYR A 81 6.28 -3.02 3.65
N TRP A 82 5.68 -3.28 4.81
CA TRP A 82 5.83 -4.53 5.56
C TRP A 82 5.46 -5.72 4.68
N HIS A 83 4.22 -5.74 4.17
CA HIS A 83 3.76 -6.88 3.39
C HIS A 83 4.42 -7.02 2.03
N ARG A 84 4.81 -5.92 1.39
CA ARG A 84 5.44 -5.99 0.08
C ARG A 84 6.91 -6.38 0.15
N PHE A 85 7.66 -5.90 1.13
CA PHE A 85 9.12 -5.96 1.08
C PHE A 85 9.82 -6.56 2.31
N CYS A 86 9.07 -7.17 3.23
CA CYS A 86 9.64 -7.86 4.40
C CYS A 86 9.48 -9.38 4.35
N ASN A 87 8.81 -9.90 3.32
CA ASN A 87 8.65 -11.34 3.10
C ASN A 87 10.00 -11.99 2.78
N THR A 88 10.54 -12.79 3.70
CA THR A 88 11.78 -13.57 3.52
C THR A 88 11.55 -15.02 3.10
N THR A 89 10.36 -15.57 3.36
CA THR A 89 9.99 -16.96 3.06
C THR A 89 9.64 -17.15 1.59
N GLY A 90 9.30 -16.05 0.92
CA GLY A 90 8.91 -16.02 -0.48
C GLY A 90 7.40 -16.16 -0.68
N TRP A 91 6.99 -15.97 -1.93
CA TRP A 91 5.59 -16.05 -2.32
C TRP A 91 5.23 -17.48 -2.74
N ALA A 92 3.99 -17.89 -2.47
CA ALA A 92 3.48 -19.23 -2.77
C ALA A 92 2.55 -19.22 -3.98
N GLU A 93 1.47 -18.44 -3.87
CA GLU A 93 0.41 -18.35 -4.86
C GLU A 93 0.17 -16.89 -5.25
N LEU A 94 -0.28 -16.73 -6.49
CA LEU A 94 -0.80 -15.49 -7.02
C LEU A 94 -2.24 -15.73 -7.47
N ARG A 95 -3.17 -15.00 -6.87
CA ARG A 95 -4.54 -14.91 -7.35
C ARG A 95 -4.69 -13.66 -8.20
N ILE A 96 -5.23 -13.82 -9.39
CA ILE A 96 -5.50 -12.70 -10.30
C ILE A 96 -7.01 -12.67 -10.51
N ALA A 97 -7.66 -11.67 -9.91
CA ALA A 97 -9.09 -11.45 -10.02
C ALA A 97 -9.35 -10.32 -11.02
N VAL A 98 -10.20 -10.56 -12.01
CA VAL A 98 -10.60 -9.59 -13.02
C VAL A 98 -11.96 -9.03 -12.64
N TYR A 99 -12.08 -7.71 -12.74
CA TYR A 99 -13.28 -6.94 -12.43
C TYR A 99 -13.64 -6.05 -13.60
N ASP A 100 -14.92 -5.74 -13.69
CA ASP A 100 -15.44 -4.63 -14.45
C ASP A 100 -15.41 -3.36 -13.58
N PHE A 101 -14.91 -2.25 -14.12
CA PHE A 101 -14.83 -1.00 -13.40
C PHE A 101 -16.14 -0.21 -13.51
N ASP A 102 -16.69 0.16 -12.36
CA ASP A 102 -17.86 1.03 -12.27
C ASP A 102 -17.52 2.34 -11.57
N SER A 103 -17.88 3.46 -12.19
CA SER A 103 -17.65 4.78 -11.59
C SER A 103 -18.69 5.18 -10.53
N HIS A 104 -19.90 4.61 -10.60
CA HIS A 104 -21.04 4.98 -9.76
C HIS A 104 -21.57 3.84 -8.89
N THR A 105 -21.12 2.61 -9.13
CA THR A 105 -21.50 1.39 -8.40
C THR A 105 -20.26 0.63 -7.95
N SER A 106 -20.45 -0.47 -7.23
CA SER A 106 -19.36 -1.37 -6.90
C SER A 106 -18.89 -2.10 -8.16
N ASN A 107 -17.57 -2.21 -8.35
CA ASN A 107 -16.98 -2.99 -9.43
C ASN A 107 -17.51 -4.44 -9.47
N ASP A 108 -17.91 -4.90 -10.66
CA ASP A 108 -18.45 -6.24 -10.84
C ASP A 108 -17.33 -7.28 -10.99
N PHE A 109 -17.36 -8.32 -10.16
CA PHE A 109 -16.44 -9.44 -10.31
C PHE A 109 -16.74 -10.22 -11.60
N ILE A 110 -15.71 -10.43 -12.43
CA ILE A 110 -15.81 -11.21 -13.65
C ILE A 110 -15.35 -12.65 -13.39
N GLY A 111 -14.15 -12.81 -12.82
CA GLY A 111 -13.56 -14.13 -12.59
C GLY A 111 -12.15 -14.06 -12.03
N GLU A 112 -11.64 -15.19 -11.56
CA GLU A 112 -10.30 -15.30 -11.02
C GLU A 112 -9.50 -16.46 -11.62
N ALA A 113 -8.18 -16.29 -11.64
CA ALA A 113 -7.23 -17.37 -11.89
C ALA A 113 -6.24 -17.47 -10.73
N VAL A 114 -5.92 -18.69 -10.32
CA VAL A 114 -4.87 -18.96 -9.34
C VAL A 114 -3.67 -19.53 -10.08
N VAL A 115 -2.53 -18.86 -9.97
CA VAL A 115 -1.29 -19.22 -10.66
C VAL A 115 -0.18 -19.42 -9.62
N PRO A 116 0.59 -20.52 -9.69
CA PRO A 116 1.76 -20.68 -8.84
C PRO A 116 2.81 -19.62 -9.20
N LEU A 117 3.49 -19.04 -8.21
CA LEU A 117 4.66 -18.20 -8.45
C LEU A 117 5.88 -19.08 -8.68
N ALA A 118 5.92 -19.66 -9.88
CA ALA A 118 6.99 -20.47 -10.43
C ALA A 118 7.30 -19.97 -11.84
N GLU A 119 8.54 -20.12 -12.31
CA GLU A 119 8.90 -19.67 -13.65
C GLU A 119 8.10 -20.39 -14.71
N CYS A 120 7.47 -19.62 -15.59
CA CYS A 120 6.74 -20.11 -16.73
C CYS A 120 6.92 -19.17 -17.93
N GLY A 121 6.95 -19.76 -19.12
CA GLY A 121 6.77 -18.99 -20.35
C GLY A 121 5.36 -18.41 -20.44
N GLU A 122 5.07 -17.74 -21.55
CA GLU A 122 3.72 -17.26 -21.82
C GLU A 122 2.71 -18.41 -21.75
N THR A 123 1.76 -18.26 -20.84
CA THR A 123 0.76 -19.27 -20.51
C THR A 123 -0.61 -18.61 -20.46
N THR A 124 -1.62 -19.31 -21.00
CA THR A 124 -3.02 -18.91 -20.91
C THR A 124 -3.74 -19.83 -19.92
N VAL A 125 -4.38 -19.24 -18.92
CA VAL A 125 -5.15 -19.94 -17.89
C VAL A 125 -6.63 -19.54 -17.94
N PRO A 126 -7.57 -20.47 -17.72
CA PRO A 126 -8.99 -20.13 -17.67
C PRO A 126 -9.32 -19.28 -16.43
N LEU A 127 -10.26 -18.35 -16.57
CA LEU A 127 -10.87 -17.65 -15.45
C LEU A 127 -12.01 -18.49 -14.90
N HIS A 128 -12.14 -18.51 -13.58
CA HIS A 128 -13.21 -19.20 -12.86
C HIS A 128 -14.07 -18.22 -12.06
N THR A 129 -15.36 -18.54 -11.94
CA THR A 129 -16.28 -17.87 -11.02
C THR A 129 -15.94 -18.24 -9.58
N SER A 130 -16.57 -17.57 -8.60
CA SER A 130 -16.43 -17.91 -7.17
C SER A 130 -16.75 -19.38 -6.84
N ASP A 131 -17.59 -20.00 -7.66
CA ASP A 131 -18.05 -21.38 -7.48
C ASP A 131 -17.14 -22.40 -8.19
N GLY A 132 -16.04 -21.93 -8.80
CA GLY A 132 -15.05 -22.76 -9.48
C GLY A 132 -15.41 -23.17 -10.91
N HIS A 133 -16.51 -22.65 -11.47
CA HIS A 133 -16.87 -22.91 -12.86
C HIS A 133 -16.13 -21.96 -13.80
N ALA A 134 -15.77 -22.43 -15.00
CA ALA A 134 -15.16 -21.57 -16.01
C ALA A 134 -16.10 -20.40 -16.36
N VAL A 135 -15.56 -19.19 -16.41
CA VAL A 135 -16.34 -17.99 -16.76
C VAL A 135 -16.76 -18.07 -18.22
N PRO A 136 -18.06 -17.99 -18.55
CA PRO A 136 -18.52 -18.03 -19.93
C PRO A 136 -18.25 -16.68 -20.62
N GLY A 137 -17.70 -16.74 -21.82
CA GLY A 137 -17.65 -15.63 -22.78
C GLY A 137 -18.45 -15.96 -24.04
N LYS A 138 -18.46 -15.03 -25.01
CA LYS A 138 -19.22 -15.16 -26.27
C LYS A 138 -18.78 -16.35 -27.13
N SER A 139 -17.47 -16.64 -27.17
CA SER A 139 -16.88 -17.67 -28.06
C SER A 139 -16.20 -18.82 -27.32
N GLY A 140 -16.49 -19.03 -26.03
CA GLY A 140 -15.84 -20.04 -25.20
C GLY A 140 -15.70 -19.59 -23.75
N ALA A 141 -14.81 -20.22 -22.99
CA ALA A 141 -14.46 -19.76 -21.65
C ALA A 141 -13.56 -18.50 -21.71
N ALA A 142 -13.74 -17.59 -20.76
CA ALA A 142 -12.84 -16.46 -20.58
C ALA A 142 -11.49 -16.93 -20.03
N SER A 143 -10.42 -16.26 -20.42
CA SER A 143 -9.05 -16.66 -20.04
C SER A 143 -8.12 -15.48 -19.85
N LEU A 144 -6.99 -15.75 -19.20
CA LEU A 144 -5.95 -14.79 -18.88
C LEU A 144 -4.60 -15.28 -19.41
N THR A 145 -3.86 -14.43 -20.11
CA THR A 145 -2.51 -14.73 -20.60
C THR A 145 -1.48 -13.96 -19.80
N LEU A 146 -0.47 -14.65 -19.29
CA LEU A 146 0.62 -14.05 -18.52
C LEU A 146 1.92 -14.87 -18.63
N CYS A 147 3.02 -14.32 -18.15
CA CYS A 147 4.23 -15.10 -17.84
C CYS A 147 4.81 -14.72 -16.48
N VAL A 148 5.53 -15.65 -15.86
CA VAL A 148 6.14 -15.47 -14.55
C VAL A 148 7.63 -15.78 -14.68
N SER A 149 8.47 -14.85 -14.22
CA SER A 149 9.94 -15.03 -14.24
C SER A 149 10.54 -14.62 -12.90
N TRP A 150 11.63 -15.27 -12.51
CA TRP A 150 12.41 -14.83 -11.36
C TRP A 150 13.50 -13.86 -11.80
N ARG A 151 13.59 -12.71 -11.12
CA ARG A 151 14.72 -11.80 -11.28
C ARG A 151 15.54 -11.78 -10.00
N GLU A 152 16.68 -12.47 -10.05
CA GLU A 152 17.67 -12.39 -8.98
C GLU A 152 18.26 -10.98 -8.87
N LEU A 153 18.56 -10.56 -7.64
CA LEU A 153 19.17 -9.27 -7.36
C LEU A 153 20.57 -9.46 -6.76
N PRO A 154 21.49 -8.49 -6.96
CA PRO A 154 22.85 -8.58 -6.44
C PRO A 154 22.90 -8.88 -4.94
N GLU A 155 23.94 -9.54 -4.47
CA GLU A 155 24.05 -9.94 -3.05
C GLU A 155 23.98 -8.76 -2.08
N ALA A 156 24.54 -7.61 -2.47
CA ALA A 156 24.48 -6.36 -1.70
C ALA A 156 23.06 -5.76 -1.59
N SER A 157 22.10 -6.22 -2.38
CA SER A 157 20.70 -5.82 -2.28
C SER A 157 20.06 -6.39 -1.02
N ARG A 158 19.24 -5.57 -0.34
CA ARG A 158 18.38 -6.03 0.76
C ARG A 158 17.35 -7.08 0.34
N LEU A 159 17.05 -7.14 -0.96
CA LEU A 159 16.13 -8.10 -1.58
C LEU A 159 16.95 -9.19 -2.26
N ARG A 160 16.57 -10.46 -2.08
CA ARG A 160 17.14 -11.61 -2.78
C ARG A 160 16.80 -11.59 -4.26
N GLY A 161 15.57 -11.19 -4.59
CA GLY A 161 15.07 -11.11 -5.94
C GLY A 161 13.62 -10.69 -5.95
N ALA A 162 12.99 -10.74 -7.12
CA ALA A 162 11.56 -10.52 -7.26
C ALA A 162 10.97 -11.44 -8.34
N TRP A 163 9.79 -11.97 -8.05
CA TRP A 163 8.94 -12.55 -9.09
C TRP A 163 8.38 -11.43 -9.94
N ARG A 164 8.61 -11.51 -11.25
CA ARG A 164 8.04 -10.61 -12.24
C ARG A 164 6.89 -11.34 -12.92
N VAL A 165 5.69 -10.82 -12.74
CA VAL A 165 4.47 -11.33 -13.36
C VAL A 165 4.12 -10.35 -14.45
N HIS A 166 4.27 -10.78 -15.70
CA HIS A 166 3.87 -9.99 -16.85
C HIS A 166 2.44 -10.39 -17.23
N LEU A 167 1.50 -9.53 -16.87
CA LEU A 167 0.10 -9.68 -17.20
C LEU A 167 -0.14 -9.11 -18.59
N LYS A 168 -0.31 -9.98 -19.58
CA LYS A 168 -0.39 -9.57 -20.97
C LYS A 168 -1.80 -9.12 -21.32
N GLN A 169 -2.77 -10.03 -21.23
CA GLN A 169 -4.12 -9.79 -21.70
C GLN A 169 -5.13 -10.74 -21.05
N ALA A 170 -6.42 -10.41 -21.17
CA ALA A 170 -7.50 -11.36 -21.04
C ALA A 170 -8.19 -11.55 -22.39
N HIS A 171 -8.90 -12.66 -22.53
CA HIS A 171 -9.63 -12.99 -23.75
C HIS A 171 -11.04 -13.44 -23.42
N ASN A 172 -12.00 -12.98 -24.25
CA ASN A 172 -13.38 -13.43 -24.25
C ASN A 172 -14.07 -13.23 -22.89
N LEU A 173 -13.89 -12.05 -22.28
CA LEU A 173 -14.59 -11.66 -21.06
C LEU A 173 -16.10 -11.49 -21.32
N PRO A 174 -16.97 -11.75 -20.33
CA PRO A 174 -18.38 -11.41 -20.42
C PRO A 174 -18.58 -9.89 -20.33
N GLY A 175 -19.57 -9.38 -21.06
CA GLY A 175 -20.03 -7.99 -20.90
C GLY A 175 -20.79 -7.84 -19.58
N LYS A 176 -20.44 -6.81 -18.81
CA LYS A 176 -21.00 -6.50 -17.49
C LYS A 176 -21.71 -5.14 -17.47
N ASP A 177 -21.35 -4.25 -18.40
CA ASP A 177 -22.14 -3.06 -18.71
C ASP A 177 -23.54 -3.44 -19.21
N GLY A 178 -24.55 -2.62 -18.90
CA GLY A 178 -25.97 -2.95 -19.00
C GLY A 178 -26.54 -3.41 -20.35
N LEU A 179 -27.85 -3.66 -20.39
CA LEU A 179 -28.61 -4.36 -21.46
C LEU A 179 -28.36 -3.97 -22.94
N MET A 180 -27.73 -2.82 -23.24
CA MET A 180 -27.42 -2.40 -24.62
C MET A 180 -25.93 -2.47 -24.99
N ASP A 181 -25.03 -2.27 -24.02
CA ASP A 181 -23.59 -2.25 -24.25
C ASP A 181 -23.02 -3.54 -23.68
N MET A 182 -22.93 -4.59 -24.51
CA MET A 182 -22.31 -5.86 -24.13
C MET A 182 -20.77 -5.75 -24.04
N THR A 183 -20.28 -4.78 -23.26
CA THR A 183 -18.87 -4.46 -22.99
C THR A 183 -18.59 -4.53 -21.50
N SER A 184 -17.32 -4.37 -21.15
CA SER A 184 -16.83 -4.18 -19.78
C SER A 184 -15.64 -3.23 -19.84
N ASP A 185 -15.33 -2.57 -18.74
CA ASP A 185 -14.14 -1.77 -18.46
C ASP A 185 -13.16 -2.58 -17.58
N PRO A 186 -12.53 -3.66 -18.08
CA PRO A 186 -11.82 -4.59 -17.23
C PRO A 186 -10.53 -4.04 -16.62
N PHE A 187 -10.30 -4.42 -15.36
CA PHE A 187 -9.01 -4.33 -14.68
C PHE A 187 -8.74 -5.59 -13.84
N ALA A 188 -7.47 -5.86 -13.55
CA ALA A 188 -7.04 -7.02 -12.79
C ALA A 188 -6.47 -6.61 -11.43
N ILE A 189 -6.83 -7.34 -10.39
CA ILE A 189 -6.24 -7.28 -9.05
C ILE A 189 -5.37 -8.53 -8.87
N LEU A 190 -4.07 -8.31 -8.66
CA LEU A 190 -3.09 -9.34 -8.37
C LEU A 190 -2.84 -9.40 -6.86
N PHE A 191 -3.14 -10.55 -6.27
CA PHE A 191 -3.01 -10.81 -4.84
C PHE A 191 -2.04 -11.97 -4.61
N ALA A 192 -0.87 -11.68 -4.03
CA ALA A 192 0.13 -12.68 -3.69
C ALA A 192 0.12 -12.98 -2.19
N SER A 193 0.23 -14.25 -1.84
CA SER A 193 0.34 -14.73 -0.45
C SER A 193 1.69 -15.41 -0.21
N SER A 194 2.32 -15.15 0.94
CA SER A 194 3.57 -15.81 1.32
C SER A 194 3.35 -17.27 1.70
N ARG A 195 4.42 -18.07 1.65
CA ARG A 195 4.39 -19.50 1.99
C ARG A 195 3.97 -19.79 3.43
N ASP A 196 4.24 -18.87 4.33
CA ASP A 196 3.89 -18.92 5.75
C ASP A 196 2.55 -18.22 6.07
N GLY A 197 1.88 -17.63 5.06
CA GLY A 197 0.63 -16.89 5.22
C GLY A 197 0.75 -15.53 5.91
N GLN A 198 1.95 -15.09 6.31
CA GLN A 198 2.17 -13.84 7.07
C GLN A 198 2.12 -12.57 6.21
N PHE A 199 2.48 -12.68 4.93
CA PHE A 199 2.58 -11.54 4.03
C PHE A 199 1.60 -11.66 2.88
N GLN A 200 0.91 -10.56 2.59
CA GLN A 200 -0.04 -10.46 1.47
C GLN A 200 0.18 -9.16 0.71
N CYS A 201 0.41 -9.26 -0.60
CA CYS A 201 0.68 -8.10 -1.45
C CYS A 201 -0.41 -7.97 -2.50
N LEU A 202 -1.04 -6.80 -2.58
CA LEU A 202 -2.07 -6.47 -3.56
C LEU A 202 -1.53 -5.40 -4.53
N GLN A 203 -1.68 -5.66 -5.82
CA GLN A 203 -1.39 -4.72 -6.91
C GLN A 203 -2.55 -4.75 -7.92
N SER A 204 -2.75 -3.68 -8.68
CA SER A 204 -3.82 -3.58 -9.67
C SER A 204 -3.30 -3.09 -11.01
N SER A 205 -3.87 -3.60 -12.10
CA SER A 205 -3.63 -3.06 -13.45
C SER A 205 -4.37 -1.75 -13.69
N CYS A 206 -4.14 -1.14 -14.84
CA CYS A 206 -5.02 -0.11 -15.37
C CYS A 206 -6.38 -0.70 -15.79
N VAL A 207 -7.35 0.20 -15.92
CA VAL A 207 -8.67 -0.07 -16.50
C VAL A 207 -8.58 0.08 -18.01
N VAL A 208 -9.03 -0.93 -18.75
CA VAL A 208 -9.13 -0.88 -20.22
C VAL A 208 -10.61 -0.68 -20.57
N VAL A 209 -10.95 0.47 -21.13
CA VAL A 209 -12.35 0.86 -21.35
C VAL A 209 -12.99 0.08 -22.51
N ARG A 210 -14.21 -0.42 -22.29
CA ARG A 210 -15.14 -1.04 -23.23
C ARG A 210 -14.52 -2.15 -24.07
N ASN A 211 -13.82 -3.08 -23.42
CA ASN A 211 -13.07 -4.13 -24.08
C ASN A 211 -13.27 -5.49 -23.40
N LEU A 212 -13.66 -6.50 -24.17
CA LEU A 212 -13.78 -7.89 -23.70
C LEU A 212 -12.51 -8.71 -23.90
N ASP A 213 -11.52 -8.14 -24.58
CA ASP A 213 -10.21 -8.71 -24.89
C ASP A 213 -9.11 -7.70 -24.51
N PRO A 214 -9.05 -7.25 -23.23
CA PRO A 214 -8.12 -6.22 -22.81
C PRO A 214 -6.67 -6.70 -22.92
N CYS A 215 -5.82 -5.84 -23.45
CA CYS A 215 -4.37 -5.99 -23.37
C CYS A 215 -3.84 -4.96 -22.37
N TRP A 216 -3.30 -5.42 -21.24
CA TRP A 216 -2.67 -4.56 -20.23
C TRP A 216 -1.19 -4.37 -20.54
N ASP A 217 -0.49 -5.45 -20.92
CA ASP A 217 0.96 -5.46 -21.16
C ASP A 217 1.77 -4.92 -19.96
N GLU A 218 1.29 -5.22 -18.73
CA GLU A 218 1.84 -4.69 -17.48
C GLU A 218 2.73 -5.70 -16.76
N THR A 219 3.75 -5.22 -16.06
CA THR A 219 4.61 -6.10 -15.23
C THR A 219 4.54 -5.72 -13.76
N PHE A 220 4.15 -6.69 -12.94
CA PHE A 220 4.07 -6.57 -11.49
C PHE A 220 5.24 -7.28 -10.82
N GLU A 221 5.76 -6.68 -9.75
CA GLU A 221 6.90 -7.24 -9.02
C GLU A 221 6.52 -7.61 -7.59
N PHE A 222 6.82 -8.86 -7.23
CA PHE A 222 6.63 -9.43 -5.89
C PHE A 222 8.01 -9.78 -5.31
N PRO A 223 8.64 -8.86 -4.55
CA PRO A 223 10.00 -9.03 -4.08
C PRO A 223 10.07 -10.00 -2.90
N VAL A 224 11.23 -10.65 -2.76
CA VAL A 224 11.56 -11.47 -1.60
C VAL A 224 12.77 -10.87 -0.91
N ALA A 225 12.60 -10.53 0.36
CA ALA A 225 13.64 -9.98 1.20
C ALA A 225 14.72 -11.02 1.50
N ARG A 226 15.98 -10.58 1.60
CA ARG A 226 17.08 -11.45 2.07
C ARG A 226 17.04 -11.57 3.59
N SER A 227 16.70 -10.48 4.25
CA SER A 227 16.49 -10.40 5.70
C SER A 227 15.38 -9.40 6.01
N PRO A 228 14.74 -9.49 7.19
CA PRO A 228 13.83 -8.45 7.66
C PRO A 228 14.52 -7.08 7.68
N PRO A 229 13.84 -5.98 7.28
CA PRO A 229 14.46 -4.66 7.26
C PRO A 229 14.61 -4.11 8.67
N GLN A 230 15.87 -3.97 9.11
CA GLN A 230 16.20 -3.52 10.46
C GLN A 230 15.59 -2.16 10.80
N SER A 231 15.51 -1.23 9.85
CA SER A 231 14.96 0.11 10.09
C SER A 231 13.48 0.10 10.50
N LEU A 232 12.66 -0.75 9.85
CA LEU A 232 11.25 -0.87 10.19
C LEU A 232 11.07 -1.66 11.50
N LEU A 233 11.85 -2.71 11.70
CA LEU A 233 11.85 -3.43 12.98
C LEU A 233 12.25 -2.53 14.14
N SER A 234 13.26 -1.68 13.98
CA SER A 234 13.65 -0.69 15.00
C SER A 234 12.57 0.35 15.25
N LEU A 235 11.83 0.77 14.22
CA LEU A 235 10.67 1.65 14.40
C LEU A 235 9.56 0.95 15.21
N LEU A 236 9.23 -0.29 14.84
CA LEU A 236 8.22 -1.11 15.52
C LEU A 236 8.59 -1.37 16.99
N GLN A 237 9.85 -1.69 17.25
CA GLN A 237 10.42 -1.81 18.60
C GLN A 237 10.36 -0.49 19.36
N LEU A 238 10.69 0.63 18.72
CA LEU A 238 10.60 1.95 19.34
C LEU A 238 9.17 2.25 19.77
N VAL A 239 8.18 1.91 18.97
CA VAL A 239 6.77 2.10 19.35
C VAL A 239 6.24 0.98 20.24
N GLY A 240 7.03 -0.05 20.54
CA GLY A 240 6.62 -1.18 21.39
C GLY A 240 5.53 -2.04 20.77
N ALA A 241 5.48 -2.12 19.44
CA ALA A 241 4.47 -2.85 18.71
C ALA A 241 5.08 -4.04 17.93
N GLU A 242 4.43 -5.19 18.03
CA GLU A 242 4.76 -6.36 17.21
C GLU A 242 4.12 -6.22 15.83
N ALA A 243 4.90 -6.44 14.77
CA ALA A 243 4.50 -6.17 13.39
C ALA A 243 3.14 -6.79 13.03
N ASP A 244 2.96 -8.08 13.28
CA ASP A 244 1.73 -8.82 12.92
C ASP A 244 0.50 -8.33 13.68
N SER A 245 0.69 -7.67 14.83
CA SER A 245 -0.39 -7.15 15.67
C SER A 245 -0.86 -5.76 15.26
N VAL A 246 -0.01 -4.99 14.58
CA VAL A 246 -0.29 -3.60 14.18
C VAL A 246 -0.29 -3.39 12.68
N LEU A 247 0.35 -4.25 11.89
CA LEU A 247 0.39 -4.22 10.43
C LEU A 247 -0.24 -5.50 9.88
N PRO A 248 -1.57 -5.67 9.98
CA PRO A 248 -2.25 -6.81 9.40
C PRO A 248 -2.26 -6.72 7.86
N PRO A 249 -2.33 -7.85 7.16
CA PRO A 249 -2.38 -7.87 5.71
C PRO A 249 -3.56 -7.09 5.16
N SER A 250 -3.47 -6.72 3.88
CA SER A 250 -4.64 -6.18 3.20
C SER A 250 -5.69 -7.26 3.02
N ALA A 251 -6.93 -6.83 3.17
CA ALA A 251 -8.12 -7.54 2.78
C ALA A 251 -7.94 -8.21 1.39
N GLY A 252 -8.38 -9.47 1.27
CA GLY A 252 -8.24 -10.26 0.03
C GLY A 252 -9.05 -9.68 -1.13
N PRO A 253 -8.86 -10.19 -2.36
CA PRO A 253 -9.42 -9.58 -3.57
C PRO A 253 -10.94 -9.65 -3.61
N THR A 254 -11.55 -10.69 -3.05
CA THR A 254 -13.02 -10.87 -3.11
C THR A 254 -13.76 -9.87 -2.22
N ALA A 255 -15.00 -9.49 -2.59
CA ALA A 255 -15.86 -8.60 -1.80
C ALA A 255 -16.06 -9.11 -0.35
N ALA A 256 -16.07 -10.43 -0.15
CA ALA A 256 -16.14 -11.07 1.17
C ALA A 256 -14.85 -10.91 2.00
N GLN A 257 -13.71 -10.71 1.35
CA GLN A 257 -12.40 -10.53 1.97
C GLN A 257 -11.92 -9.08 2.00
N GLN A 258 -12.60 -8.17 1.30
CA GLN A 258 -12.24 -6.74 1.13
C GLN A 258 -12.33 -5.91 2.43
N TRP A 259 -12.95 -6.44 3.49
CA TRP A 259 -13.10 -5.76 4.76
C TRP A 259 -12.50 -6.57 5.90
N GLN A 260 -11.17 -6.53 6.04
CA GLN A 260 -10.56 -6.82 7.33
C GLN A 260 -10.73 -5.57 8.20
N ASP A 261 -11.39 -5.72 9.34
CA ASP A 261 -11.45 -4.65 10.34
C ASP A 261 -10.04 -4.43 10.91
N THR A 262 -9.37 -3.41 10.37
CA THR A 262 -8.04 -3.00 10.81
C THR A 262 -8.10 -1.92 11.89
N SER A 263 -9.30 -1.54 12.36
CA SER A 263 -9.47 -0.46 13.34
C SER A 263 -8.72 -0.75 14.64
N GLY A 264 -8.74 -2.00 15.12
CA GLY A 264 -8.02 -2.42 16.32
C GLY A 264 -6.49 -2.35 16.15
N ALA A 265 -5.97 -2.76 15.00
CA ALA A 265 -4.54 -2.68 14.71
C ALA A 265 -4.06 -1.23 14.60
N ARG A 266 -4.85 -0.38 13.95
CA ARG A 266 -4.60 1.07 13.86
C ARG A 266 -4.68 1.76 15.22
N ALA A 267 -5.62 1.37 16.08
CA ALA A 267 -5.74 1.90 17.43
C ALA A 267 -4.50 1.55 18.28
N LYS A 268 -4.02 0.31 18.20
CA LYS A 268 -2.77 -0.11 18.85
C LYS A 268 -1.57 0.70 18.37
N TRP A 269 -1.43 0.89 17.07
CA TRP A 269 -0.38 1.72 16.48
C TRP A 269 -0.45 3.18 16.98
N SER A 270 -1.65 3.75 17.07
CA SER A 270 -1.85 5.13 17.52
C SER A 270 -1.49 5.29 19.00
N ALA A 271 -1.96 4.40 19.85
CA ALA A 271 -1.65 4.39 21.28
C ALA A 271 -0.14 4.22 21.53
N ALA A 272 0.51 3.37 20.73
CA ALA A 272 1.95 3.15 20.77
C ALA A 272 2.75 4.45 20.50
N LEU A 273 2.37 5.22 19.47
CA LEU A 273 2.99 6.52 19.17
C LEU A 273 2.74 7.56 20.28
N GLU A 274 1.51 7.64 20.79
CA GLU A 274 1.13 8.59 21.85
C GLU A 274 1.86 8.33 23.17
N SER A 275 2.05 7.06 23.53
CA SER A 275 2.80 6.66 24.73
C SER A 275 4.27 7.11 24.70
N LYS A 276 4.85 7.25 23.50
CA LYS A 276 6.22 7.74 23.32
C LYS A 276 6.31 9.25 23.27
N ALA A 277 5.32 9.92 22.68
CA ALA A 277 5.23 11.38 22.67
C ALA A 277 5.04 11.97 24.09
N SER A 278 4.46 11.19 25.01
CA SER A 278 4.18 11.61 26.40
C SER A 278 5.30 11.32 27.40
N MET A 279 6.43 10.74 26.98
CA MET A 279 7.59 10.52 27.86
C MET A 279 8.34 11.85 28.10
N PRO A 280 8.45 12.35 29.34
CA PRO A 280 9.31 13.50 29.64
C PRO A 280 10.77 13.13 29.37
N GLU A 281 11.56 14.06 28.81
CA GLU A 281 13.00 13.94 28.47
C GLU A 281 13.95 13.72 29.69
N GLY A 282 13.56 12.91 30.68
CA GLY A 282 14.21 12.81 31.99
C GLY A 282 14.91 11.49 32.30
N ALA A 283 15.06 10.56 31.35
CA ALA A 283 15.57 9.21 31.64
C ALA A 283 16.76 8.74 30.76
N SER A 284 17.65 9.64 30.38
CA SER A 284 19.04 9.27 30.05
C SER A 284 20.01 10.15 30.82
N GLY A 285 20.77 9.55 31.73
CA GLY A 285 21.68 10.24 32.62
C GLY A 285 22.78 11.04 31.91
N ALA A 286 23.12 12.18 32.52
CA ALA A 286 24.35 12.95 32.40
C ALA A 286 24.63 13.72 31.07
N ARG A 287 24.05 14.92 30.95
CA ARG A 287 24.76 16.20 31.14
C ARG A 287 23.78 17.37 30.98
N ALA A 288 23.66 18.15 32.05
CA ALA A 288 22.87 19.37 32.10
C ALA A 288 23.36 20.42 31.08
N GLY A 289 22.42 21.04 30.37
CA GLY A 289 22.68 22.32 29.70
C GLY A 289 21.98 22.55 28.36
N ARG A 290 20.65 22.69 28.38
CA ARG A 290 19.76 23.52 27.53
C ARG A 290 18.50 22.74 27.17
N ARG A 291 17.36 23.19 27.70
CA ARG A 291 16.04 22.88 27.17
C ARG A 291 16.02 23.29 25.69
N ARG A 292 15.98 22.33 24.78
CA ARG A 292 15.49 22.56 23.41
C ARG A 292 14.19 21.77 23.32
N SER A 293 13.09 22.45 23.58
CA SER A 293 11.78 22.05 23.10
C SER A 293 11.93 21.65 21.62
N PHE A 294 11.49 20.45 21.25
CA PHE A 294 11.45 20.01 19.86
C PHE A 294 10.47 20.90 19.08
N MET A 295 10.97 22.03 18.59
CA MET A 295 10.38 22.79 17.50
C MET A 295 10.91 22.19 16.20
N TRP A 296 10.01 21.68 15.37
CA TRP A 296 10.26 21.63 13.94
C TRP A 296 10.21 23.07 13.42
N ALA A 297 11.35 23.75 13.42
CA ALA A 297 11.55 24.93 12.60
C ALA A 297 11.98 24.44 11.22
N ALA A 298 11.09 24.57 10.23
CA ALA A 298 11.46 24.43 8.83
C ALA A 298 12.43 25.56 8.45
N SER A 299 13.62 25.20 7.98
CA SER A 299 14.50 26.03 7.13
C SER A 299 15.00 25.15 6.00
#